data_AF-A0A2W5QRH6-F1
#
_entry.id   AF-A0A2W5QRH6-F1
#
_cell.length_a   1.000
_cell.length_b   1.000
_cell.length_c   1.000
_cell.angle_alpha   90.00
_cell.angle_beta   90.00
_cell.angle_gamma   90.00
#
_symmetry.space_group_name_H-M   'P 1'
#
loop_
_entity.id
_entity.type
_entity.pdbx_description
1 polymer ?
#
loop_
_entity_poly.entity_id
_entity_poly.type
_entity_poly.pdbx_seq_one_letter_code
_entity_poly.pdbx_strand_id
1 'polypeptide(L)'
;MIRTVATTPFEGQKPGTSGLRKKVQVFQQPHYIENFVQSVFDSLDDYQGETLVLGGDGRYYNREAIQVVIKMASAAGFGRVLVGKGGILSTPAASAVIRKHGAFGGLILSASHNPGGEHGDFGIKYNIGAGGPAPESVTDAIFEKSKTIAEYRISDAPDVDLDTLGITRVEDMVVDVVDPVEDYAELMGSLFDFDAIRDLFSGGFTMRFDAMSAVTGPYAKAILEETLGAAPGTVVNGEPLPDFGGHHPDPNLVHAKELADLLMSDHAPDIGAASDGDGDRNMIIGRGRFVTPSDSLAIIAANAHLAPGYKAGITGIARSMPTSSAADRVAEKLGVTCYETPTGWKFFGNLLDADLATVCGEESFGTGSNHVREKDGLWAVLMWLNILAARRMSVAEIVAEHWASYGRNYYTRHDYEEVDAAAADGLMSDLRARLATLPGTVINGLTVERADDFAYTDPVDGSVTTKQGLRVFFTEGSRIVYRLSGTGTAGATLRVYIERFVTDPARLDLDTQDTLADLIAIARILPDIEGRTGRSEPTVIT
;
A
#
# COMPACT_ATOMS: atom_id res chain seq x y z
N MET A 1 -13.44 34.61 -11.14
CA MET A 1 -14.53 34.95 -10.20
C MET A 1 -14.92 33.70 -9.44
N ILE A 2 -14.88 33.78 -8.12
CA ILE A 2 -15.35 32.71 -7.24
C ILE A 2 -16.88 32.73 -7.21
N ARG A 3 -17.50 31.58 -7.48
CA ARG A 3 -18.95 31.37 -7.40
C ARG A 3 -19.28 30.40 -6.27
N THR A 4 -20.42 30.62 -5.63
CA THR A 4 -21.07 29.64 -4.76
C THR A 4 -22.11 28.90 -5.57
N VAL A 5 -22.05 27.57 -5.56
CA VAL A 5 -22.92 26.68 -6.34
C VAL A 5 -23.74 25.84 -5.37
N ALA A 6 -25.06 25.95 -5.46
CA ALA A 6 -25.96 25.08 -4.69
C ALA A 6 -25.85 23.63 -5.19
N THR A 7 -25.89 22.68 -4.25
CA THR A 7 -25.76 21.24 -4.51
C THR A 7 -26.64 20.45 -3.54
N THR A 8 -26.71 19.13 -3.74
CA THR A 8 -27.35 18.20 -2.80
C THR A 8 -26.37 17.11 -2.39
N PRO A 9 -26.45 16.59 -1.14
CA PRO A 9 -25.62 15.49 -0.69
C PRO A 9 -25.70 14.24 -1.58
N PHE A 10 -24.58 13.52 -1.70
CA PHE A 10 -24.55 12.18 -2.29
C PHE A 10 -24.46 11.12 -1.19
N GLU A 11 -25.22 10.05 -1.33
CA GLU A 11 -25.12 8.91 -0.43
C GLU A 11 -23.77 8.19 -0.61
N GLY A 12 -23.14 7.79 0.51
CA GLY A 12 -21.98 6.90 0.46
C GLY A 12 -20.66 7.52 0.02
N GLN A 13 -20.49 8.84 0.14
CA GLN A 13 -19.18 9.52 0.04
C GLN A 13 -18.31 9.32 1.31
N LYS A 14 -18.30 8.10 1.85
CA LYS A 14 -17.47 7.74 3.01
C LYS A 14 -16.07 7.35 2.53
N PRO A 15 -14.98 8.03 2.94
CA PRO A 15 -13.63 7.56 2.69
C PRO A 15 -13.40 6.20 3.35
N GLY A 16 -12.84 5.23 2.61
CA GLY A 16 -12.36 3.97 3.18
C GLY A 16 -10.97 4.12 3.81
N THR A 17 -10.32 3.00 4.13
CA THR A 17 -8.96 2.96 4.69
C THR A 17 -7.92 3.69 3.84
N SER A 18 -8.18 3.86 2.54
CA SER A 18 -7.26 4.47 1.58
C SER A 18 -8.00 5.36 0.59
N GLY A 19 -8.86 6.25 1.11
CA GLY A 19 -9.60 7.26 0.34
C GLY A 19 -11.00 6.83 -0.12
N LEU A 20 -11.71 7.75 -0.78
CA LEU A 20 -12.99 7.47 -1.43
C LEU A 20 -12.70 6.82 -2.80
N ARG A 21 -13.25 5.63 -3.05
CA ARG A 21 -13.10 4.89 -4.32
C ARG A 21 -14.45 4.52 -4.89
N LYS A 22 -14.65 4.76 -6.17
CA LYS A 22 -15.86 4.43 -6.95
C LYS A 22 -15.49 4.23 -8.41
N LYS A 23 -16.44 3.73 -9.21
CA LYS A 23 -16.33 3.72 -10.67
C LYS A 23 -16.17 5.14 -11.22
N VAL A 24 -15.41 5.29 -12.29
CA VAL A 24 -15.21 6.59 -12.99
C VAL A 24 -16.55 7.26 -13.31
N GLN A 25 -17.54 6.51 -13.76
CA GLN A 25 -18.88 7.04 -14.09
C GLN A 25 -19.56 7.75 -12.91
N VAL A 26 -19.24 7.36 -11.67
CA VAL A 26 -19.78 8.02 -10.47
C VAL A 26 -19.11 9.38 -10.29
N PHE A 27 -17.79 9.45 -10.43
CA PHE A 27 -17.05 10.71 -10.32
C PHE A 27 -17.36 11.70 -11.44
N GLN A 28 -17.75 11.22 -12.62
CA GLN A 28 -18.20 12.05 -13.74
C GLN A 28 -19.61 12.66 -13.54
N GLN A 29 -20.35 12.25 -12.50
CA GLN A 29 -21.63 12.88 -12.19
C GLN A 29 -21.40 14.34 -11.78
N PRO A 30 -22.23 15.28 -12.28
CA PRO A 30 -22.14 16.68 -11.88
C PRO A 30 -22.15 16.82 -10.36
N HIS A 31 -21.29 17.68 -9.82
CA HIS A 31 -21.15 17.98 -8.39
C HIS A 31 -20.54 16.86 -7.54
N TYR A 32 -20.23 15.68 -8.07
CA TYR A 32 -19.77 14.57 -7.24
C TYR A 32 -18.38 14.83 -6.64
N ILE A 33 -17.40 15.20 -7.49
CA ILE A 33 -16.06 15.58 -7.03
C ILE A 33 -16.15 16.83 -6.17
N GLU A 34 -16.89 17.84 -6.61
CA GLU A 34 -16.97 19.11 -5.90
C GLU A 34 -17.53 18.94 -4.50
N ASN A 35 -18.57 18.13 -4.34
CA ASN A 35 -19.13 17.87 -3.01
C ASN A 35 -18.12 17.19 -2.10
N PHE A 36 -17.37 16.21 -2.61
CA PHE A 36 -16.37 15.52 -1.80
C PHE A 36 -15.21 16.44 -1.43
N VAL A 37 -14.67 17.20 -2.38
CA VAL A 37 -13.56 18.14 -2.15
C VAL A 37 -13.96 19.25 -1.18
N GLN A 38 -15.17 19.83 -1.32
CA GLN A 38 -15.69 20.80 -0.36
C GLN A 38 -15.84 20.17 1.03
N SER A 39 -16.34 18.93 1.12
CA SER A 39 -16.47 18.23 2.39
C SER A 39 -15.12 17.95 3.06
N VAL A 40 -14.07 17.71 2.26
CA VAL A 40 -12.69 17.67 2.75
C VAL A 40 -12.36 19.03 3.35
N PHE A 41 -12.45 20.13 2.61
CA PHE A 41 -12.05 21.45 3.12
C PHE A 41 -12.89 21.92 4.33
N ASP A 42 -14.18 21.64 4.37
CA ASP A 42 -15.07 21.98 5.48
C ASP A 42 -14.83 21.15 6.76
N SER A 43 -14.00 20.10 6.66
CA SER A 43 -13.55 19.28 7.79
C SER A 43 -12.18 19.70 8.34
N LEU A 44 -11.53 20.68 7.70
CA LEU A 44 -10.20 21.16 8.05
C LEU A 44 -10.29 22.53 8.74
N ASP A 45 -9.44 22.74 9.73
CA ASP A 45 -9.25 24.02 10.41
C ASP A 45 -7.90 24.63 10.00
N ASP A 46 -7.75 25.96 10.14
CA ASP A 46 -6.47 26.68 10.01
C ASP A 46 -5.68 26.49 8.69
N TYR A 47 -6.34 26.14 7.58
CA TYR A 47 -5.69 25.94 6.27
C TYR A 47 -5.57 27.22 5.40
N GLN A 48 -6.10 28.36 5.85
CA GLN A 48 -6.12 29.59 5.06
C GLN A 48 -4.71 30.10 4.77
N GLY A 49 -4.40 30.33 3.49
CA GLY A 49 -3.07 30.75 3.05
C GLY A 49 -2.02 29.63 3.02
N GLU A 50 -2.36 28.42 3.47
CA GLU A 50 -1.43 27.30 3.52
C GLU A 50 -1.17 26.66 2.16
N THR A 51 -0.21 25.73 2.13
CA THR A 51 0.17 24.97 0.93
C THR A 51 -0.54 23.61 0.90
N LEU A 52 -1.12 23.25 -0.24
CA LEU A 52 -1.72 21.94 -0.52
C LEU A 52 -0.90 21.20 -1.59
N VAL A 53 -0.60 19.92 -1.38
CA VAL A 53 0.02 19.06 -2.40
C VAL A 53 -1.08 18.37 -3.23
N LEU A 54 -0.90 18.27 -4.54
CA LEU A 54 -1.88 17.68 -5.45
C LEU A 54 -1.19 16.85 -6.53
N GLY A 55 -1.75 15.68 -6.81
CA GLY A 55 -1.33 14.86 -7.95
C GLY A 55 -2.03 13.51 -7.93
N GLY A 56 -1.65 12.61 -8.83
CA GLY A 56 -2.24 11.29 -8.91
C GLY A 56 -1.42 10.33 -9.74
N ASP A 57 -1.98 9.15 -9.98
CA ASP A 57 -1.30 8.07 -10.68
C ASP A 57 -1.42 8.12 -12.22
N GLY A 58 -2.06 9.15 -12.76
CA GLY A 58 -2.23 9.31 -14.20
C GLY A 58 -3.41 8.56 -14.80
N ARG A 59 -4.22 7.85 -13.99
CA ARG A 59 -5.42 7.16 -14.49
C ARG A 59 -6.41 8.10 -15.18
N TYR A 60 -7.28 7.52 -15.98
CA TYR A 60 -8.37 8.23 -16.64
C TYR A 60 -9.15 9.11 -15.65
N TYR A 61 -9.48 10.33 -16.07
CA TYR A 61 -10.14 11.38 -15.27
C TYR A 61 -9.26 12.12 -14.24
N ASN A 62 -7.97 11.74 -14.09
CA ASN A 62 -7.06 12.38 -13.14
C ASN A 62 -6.88 13.89 -13.42
N ARG A 63 -6.61 14.25 -14.68
CA ARG A 63 -6.32 15.64 -15.06
C ARG A 63 -7.54 16.55 -14.87
N GLU A 64 -8.73 16.06 -15.23
CA GLU A 64 -9.99 16.77 -15.07
C GLU A 64 -10.28 17.04 -13.58
N ALA A 65 -10.10 16.02 -12.74
CA ALA A 65 -10.28 16.16 -11.30
C ALA A 65 -9.26 17.12 -10.66
N ILE A 66 -8.01 17.14 -11.12
CA ILE A 66 -6.98 18.11 -10.68
C ILE A 66 -7.44 19.55 -10.95
N GLN A 67 -7.99 19.84 -12.13
CA GLN A 67 -8.47 21.18 -12.45
C GLN A 67 -9.60 21.62 -11.52
N VAL A 68 -10.53 20.70 -11.20
CA VAL A 68 -11.59 20.96 -10.21
C VAL A 68 -10.99 21.28 -8.84
N VAL A 69 -10.05 20.46 -8.35
CA VAL A 69 -9.42 20.67 -7.05
C VAL A 69 -8.67 22.00 -6.99
N ILE A 70 -7.90 22.39 -8.02
CA ILE A 70 -7.20 23.69 -8.06
C ILE A 70 -8.18 24.86 -7.96
N LYS A 71 -9.28 24.81 -8.71
CA LYS A 71 -10.30 25.88 -8.70
C LYS A 71 -11.07 25.95 -7.38
N MET A 72 -11.24 24.82 -6.69
CA MET A 72 -11.86 24.78 -5.38
C MET A 72 -10.89 25.19 -4.27
N ALA A 73 -9.63 24.77 -4.32
CA ALA A 73 -8.61 25.15 -3.34
C ALA A 73 -8.39 26.67 -3.33
N SER A 74 -8.31 27.29 -4.51
CA SER A 74 -8.25 28.76 -4.63
C SER A 74 -9.49 29.44 -4.06
N ALA A 75 -10.69 28.92 -4.36
CA ALA A 75 -11.93 29.45 -3.81
C ALA A 75 -12.08 29.25 -2.29
N ALA A 76 -11.50 28.17 -1.76
CA ALA A 76 -11.48 27.84 -0.34
C ALA A 76 -10.49 28.69 0.46
N GLY A 77 -9.49 29.30 -0.20
CA GLY A 77 -8.53 30.20 0.43
C GLY A 77 -7.15 29.59 0.69
N PHE A 78 -6.78 28.47 0.06
CA PHE A 78 -5.38 28.01 0.08
C PHE A 78 -4.47 29.05 -0.58
N GLY A 79 -3.27 29.23 -0.04
CA GLY A 79 -2.30 30.20 -0.58
C GLY A 79 -1.45 29.63 -1.71
N ARG A 80 -1.23 28.31 -1.70
CA ARG A 80 -0.43 27.61 -2.71
C ARG A 80 -0.93 26.19 -2.96
N VAL A 81 -0.84 25.74 -4.21
CA VAL A 81 -0.89 24.33 -4.60
C VAL A 81 0.44 23.94 -5.23
N LEU A 82 1.07 22.87 -4.72
CA LEU A 82 2.18 22.18 -5.40
C LEU A 82 1.58 21.01 -6.18
N VAL A 83 1.63 21.06 -7.51
CA VAL A 83 1.07 20.02 -8.38
C VAL A 83 2.14 19.37 -9.22
N GLY A 84 2.20 18.04 -9.23
CA GLY A 84 3.17 17.32 -10.05
C GLY A 84 2.91 17.54 -11.55
N LYS A 85 3.99 17.70 -12.34
CA LYS A 85 3.92 17.86 -13.80
C LYS A 85 3.05 16.77 -14.44
N GLY A 86 2.18 17.18 -15.35
CA GLY A 86 1.20 16.33 -16.02
C GLY A 86 0.05 15.84 -15.11
N GLY A 87 0.03 16.27 -13.85
CA GLY A 87 -0.83 15.72 -12.80
C GLY A 87 -0.31 14.42 -12.19
N ILE A 88 0.96 14.07 -12.45
CA ILE A 88 1.61 12.85 -11.98
C ILE A 88 2.29 13.13 -10.64
N LEU A 89 1.96 12.36 -9.62
CA LEU A 89 2.67 12.35 -8.34
C LEU A 89 2.37 11.03 -7.64
N SER A 90 3.38 10.20 -7.40
CA SER A 90 3.18 8.92 -6.70
C SER A 90 2.77 9.18 -5.25
N THR A 91 2.08 8.24 -4.62
CA THR A 91 1.69 8.37 -3.22
C THR A 91 2.89 8.56 -2.27
N PRO A 92 4.02 7.83 -2.43
CA PRO A 92 5.23 8.09 -1.65
C PRO A 92 5.84 9.47 -1.93
N ALA A 93 5.87 9.91 -3.19
CA ALA A 93 6.37 11.24 -3.54
C ALA A 93 5.51 12.36 -2.98
N ALA A 94 4.18 12.22 -3.00
CA ALA A 94 3.26 13.16 -2.36
C ALA A 94 3.56 13.27 -0.86
N SER A 95 3.77 12.12 -0.17
CA SER A 95 4.17 12.11 1.24
C SER A 95 5.51 12.83 1.47
N ALA A 96 6.51 12.60 0.61
CA ALA A 96 7.81 13.25 0.67
C ALA A 96 7.72 14.77 0.45
N VAL A 97 6.96 15.22 -0.56
CA VAL A 97 6.75 16.64 -0.89
C VAL A 97 6.00 17.35 0.25
N ILE A 98 4.93 16.74 0.80
CA ILE A 98 4.21 17.31 1.95
C ILE A 98 5.18 17.59 3.10
N ARG A 99 6.01 16.59 3.44
CA ARG A 99 6.95 16.67 4.56
C ARG A 99 8.09 17.65 4.31
N LYS A 100 8.66 17.65 3.10
CA LYS A 100 9.78 18.51 2.72
C LYS A 100 9.40 19.99 2.74
N HIS A 101 8.20 20.32 2.23
CA HIS A 101 7.73 21.70 2.12
C HIS A 101 6.87 22.16 3.29
N GLY A 102 6.63 21.31 4.29
CA GLY A 102 5.75 21.61 5.42
C GLY A 102 4.32 21.96 4.98
N ALA A 103 3.82 21.28 3.95
CA ALA A 103 2.48 21.53 3.42
C ALA A 103 1.40 21.11 4.44
N PHE A 104 0.23 21.74 4.36
CA PHE A 104 -0.91 21.44 5.23
C PHE A 104 -1.38 19.98 5.08
N GLY A 105 -1.27 19.46 3.87
CA GLY A 105 -1.65 18.10 3.50
C GLY A 105 -1.65 17.96 1.99
N GLY A 106 -2.32 16.94 1.48
CA GLY A 106 -2.46 16.74 0.05
C GLY A 106 -3.63 15.89 -0.37
N LEU A 107 -4.08 16.10 -1.60
CA LEU A 107 -5.07 15.27 -2.27
C LEU A 107 -4.37 14.42 -3.34
N ILE A 108 -4.50 13.11 -3.21
CA ILE A 108 -3.86 12.14 -4.11
C ILE A 108 -4.96 11.42 -4.89
N LEU A 109 -4.96 11.62 -6.20
CA LEU A 109 -5.99 11.09 -7.10
C LEU A 109 -5.57 9.70 -7.59
N SER A 110 -6.03 8.70 -6.85
CA SER A 110 -5.67 7.31 -7.08
C SER A 110 -6.67 6.34 -6.44
N ALA A 111 -6.91 5.21 -7.10
CA ALA A 111 -7.50 4.02 -6.49
C ALA A 111 -6.49 2.87 -6.29
N SER A 112 -5.18 3.19 -6.24
CA SER A 112 -4.07 2.24 -6.04
C SER A 112 -4.13 1.11 -7.08
N HIS A 113 -4.04 -0.14 -6.65
CA HIS A 113 -4.07 -1.33 -7.51
C HIS A 113 -5.30 -1.47 -8.42
N ASN A 114 -6.44 -0.83 -8.12
CA ASN A 114 -7.66 -0.94 -8.91
C ASN A 114 -7.46 -0.50 -10.38
N PRO A 115 -8.13 -1.15 -11.36
CA PRO A 115 -7.94 -0.88 -12.78
C PRO A 115 -8.39 0.54 -13.17
N GLY A 116 -7.73 1.10 -14.19
CA GLY A 116 -8.00 2.43 -14.74
C GLY A 116 -8.92 2.40 -15.96
N GLY A 117 -8.94 3.50 -16.72
CA GLY A 117 -9.74 3.66 -17.93
C GLY A 117 -11.18 4.11 -17.69
N GLU A 118 -11.92 4.39 -18.77
CA GLU A 118 -13.27 4.96 -18.72
C GLU A 118 -14.26 4.09 -17.91
N HIS A 119 -14.12 2.76 -17.95
CA HIS A 119 -14.94 1.80 -17.20
C HIS A 119 -14.28 1.29 -15.91
N GLY A 120 -13.12 1.86 -15.56
CA GLY A 120 -12.35 1.50 -14.39
C GLY A 120 -12.79 2.22 -13.13
N ASP A 121 -11.89 2.23 -12.16
CA ASP A 121 -12.07 2.85 -10.86
C ASP A 121 -11.26 4.14 -10.74
N PHE A 122 -11.83 5.09 -10.02
CA PHE A 122 -11.18 6.35 -9.64
C PHE A 122 -11.20 6.49 -8.12
N GLY A 123 -10.29 7.31 -7.59
CA GLY A 123 -10.26 7.55 -6.15
C GLY A 123 -9.64 8.88 -5.79
N ILE A 124 -10.03 9.38 -4.62
CA ILE A 124 -9.49 10.59 -4.02
C ILE A 124 -9.08 10.25 -2.59
N LYS A 125 -7.78 10.33 -2.31
CA LYS A 125 -7.19 10.18 -0.97
C LYS A 125 -6.85 11.55 -0.41
N TYR A 126 -6.97 11.72 0.90
CA TYR A 126 -6.50 12.90 1.60
C TYR A 126 -5.42 12.49 2.62
N ASN A 127 -4.26 13.13 2.51
CA ASN A 127 -3.15 13.00 3.43
C ASN A 127 -3.00 14.29 4.26
N ILE A 128 -2.67 14.13 5.53
CA ILE A 128 -2.47 15.26 6.47
C ILE A 128 -1.02 15.78 6.40
N GLY A 129 -0.72 16.88 7.08
CA GLY A 129 0.61 17.53 7.05
C GLY A 129 1.78 16.67 7.52
N ALA A 130 1.54 15.59 8.29
CA ALA A 130 2.57 14.58 8.58
C ALA A 130 3.04 13.80 7.33
N GLY A 131 2.27 13.90 6.24
CA GLY A 131 2.48 13.22 4.95
C GLY A 131 1.69 11.93 4.79
N GLY A 132 0.97 11.47 5.82
CA GLY A 132 0.29 10.17 5.84
C GLY A 132 -1.21 10.25 5.62
N PRO A 133 -1.89 9.10 5.45
CA PRO A 133 -3.34 9.04 5.30
C PRO A 133 -4.07 9.74 6.44
N ALA A 134 -5.20 10.36 6.13
CA ALA A 134 -6.07 10.93 7.14
C ALA A 134 -6.50 9.89 8.20
N PRO A 135 -6.42 10.23 9.51
CA PRO A 135 -6.89 9.36 10.58
C PRO A 135 -8.43 9.23 10.57
N GLU A 136 -8.96 8.27 11.33
CA GLU A 136 -10.40 7.99 11.35
C GLU A 136 -11.25 9.20 11.69
N SER A 137 -10.82 9.99 12.68
CA SER A 137 -11.47 11.23 13.09
C SER A 137 -11.68 12.22 11.94
N VAL A 138 -10.68 12.38 11.08
CA VAL A 138 -10.74 13.25 9.90
C VAL A 138 -11.65 12.62 8.84
N THR A 139 -11.49 11.33 8.54
CA THR A 139 -12.34 10.66 7.52
C THR A 139 -13.81 10.61 7.90
N ASP A 140 -14.14 10.45 9.19
CA ASP A 140 -15.50 10.50 9.69
C ASP A 140 -16.05 11.93 9.63
N ALA A 141 -15.24 12.94 9.97
CA ALA A 141 -15.62 14.35 9.81
C ALA A 141 -15.94 14.69 8.33
N ILE A 142 -15.11 14.26 7.38
CA ILE A 142 -15.36 14.41 5.94
C ILE A 142 -16.71 13.81 5.56
N PHE A 143 -16.99 12.59 6.05
CA PHE A 143 -18.24 11.90 5.76
C PHE A 143 -19.47 12.58 6.40
N GLU A 144 -19.33 13.11 7.62
CA GLU A 144 -20.40 13.90 8.25
C GLU A 144 -20.70 15.17 7.44
N LYS A 145 -19.67 15.88 6.97
CA LYS A 145 -19.84 17.05 6.10
C LYS A 145 -20.52 16.69 4.78
N SER A 146 -20.11 15.61 4.14
CA SER A 146 -20.66 15.19 2.84
C SER A 146 -22.16 14.86 2.90
N LYS A 147 -22.67 14.42 4.05
CA LYS A 147 -24.10 14.15 4.25
C LYS A 147 -24.96 15.41 4.39
N THR A 148 -24.34 16.54 4.70
CA THR A 148 -25.04 17.80 5.03
C THR A 148 -24.73 18.96 4.08
N ILE A 149 -23.83 18.76 3.12
CA ILE A 149 -23.44 19.79 2.15
C ILE A 149 -24.64 20.31 1.35
N ALA A 150 -24.75 21.63 1.25
CA ALA A 150 -25.79 22.33 0.50
C ALA A 150 -25.24 23.26 -0.59
N GLU A 151 -23.97 23.62 -0.50
CA GLU A 151 -23.27 24.44 -1.49
C GLU A 151 -21.77 24.15 -1.47
N TYR A 152 -21.09 24.51 -2.56
CA TYR A 152 -19.63 24.54 -2.64
C TYR A 152 -19.15 25.81 -3.33
N ARG A 153 -17.88 26.16 -3.13
CA ARG A 153 -17.24 27.32 -3.75
C ARG A 153 -16.20 26.87 -4.77
N ILE A 154 -16.21 27.50 -5.94
CA ILE A 154 -15.28 27.18 -7.03
C ILE A 154 -14.94 28.45 -7.84
N SER A 155 -13.70 28.57 -8.29
CA SER A 155 -13.31 29.60 -9.26
C SER A 155 -13.74 29.21 -10.68
N ASP A 156 -14.18 30.20 -11.48
CA ASP A 156 -14.42 30.05 -12.92
C ASP A 156 -13.17 30.31 -13.78
N ALA A 157 -11.99 30.41 -13.16
CA ALA A 157 -10.72 30.57 -13.87
C ALA A 157 -10.51 29.46 -14.92
N PRO A 158 -9.77 29.78 -16.01
CA PRO A 158 -9.37 28.76 -16.98
C PRO A 158 -8.52 27.68 -16.33
N ASP A 159 -8.47 26.52 -16.96
CA ASP A 159 -7.61 25.42 -16.53
C ASP A 159 -6.14 25.83 -16.57
N VAL A 160 -5.37 25.33 -15.61
CA VAL A 160 -3.92 25.55 -15.51
C VAL A 160 -3.20 24.60 -16.47
N ASP A 161 -2.16 25.09 -17.13
CA ASP A 161 -1.23 24.23 -17.87
C ASP A 161 -0.44 23.35 -16.88
N LEU A 162 -0.70 22.04 -16.90
CA LEU A 162 -0.03 21.08 -16.03
C LEU A 162 1.26 20.53 -16.65
N ASP A 163 1.53 20.78 -17.93
CA ASP A 163 2.62 20.11 -18.66
C ASP A 163 3.91 20.93 -18.67
N THR A 164 3.83 22.22 -18.29
CA THR A 164 4.98 23.12 -18.17
C THR A 164 5.32 23.37 -16.71
N LEU A 165 6.57 23.11 -16.32
CA LEU A 165 7.06 23.43 -14.98
C LEU A 165 6.99 24.94 -14.71
N GLY A 166 6.65 25.30 -13.48
CA GLY A 166 6.73 26.67 -12.99
C GLY A 166 5.42 27.20 -12.40
N ILE A 167 5.44 28.51 -12.15
CA ILE A 167 4.46 29.17 -11.30
C ILE A 167 3.41 29.91 -12.15
N THR A 168 2.14 29.65 -11.84
CA THR A 168 0.98 30.42 -12.32
C THR A 168 0.13 30.87 -11.13
N ARG A 169 -0.97 31.60 -11.39
CA ARG A 169 -1.93 32.03 -10.37
C ARG A 169 -3.36 31.70 -10.77
N VAL A 170 -4.14 31.27 -9.79
CA VAL A 170 -5.59 31.10 -9.90
C VAL A 170 -6.22 31.91 -8.77
N GLU A 171 -6.89 33.01 -9.12
CA GLU A 171 -7.29 34.04 -8.17
C GLU A 171 -6.06 34.53 -7.36
N ASP A 172 -6.13 34.55 -6.02
CA ASP A 172 -5.01 34.91 -5.14
C ASP A 172 -4.03 33.76 -4.86
N MET A 173 -4.39 32.52 -5.22
CA MET A 173 -3.58 31.32 -4.95
C MET A 173 -2.46 31.14 -5.98
N VAL A 174 -1.28 30.74 -5.51
CA VAL A 174 -0.17 30.30 -6.36
C VAL A 174 -0.35 28.84 -6.77
N VAL A 175 -0.17 28.52 -8.04
CA VAL A 175 -0.09 27.13 -8.51
C VAL A 175 1.32 26.89 -9.03
N ASP A 176 2.05 25.98 -8.41
CA ASP A 176 3.42 25.62 -8.76
C ASP A 176 3.45 24.21 -9.35
N VAL A 177 3.72 24.12 -10.65
CA VAL A 177 3.87 22.84 -11.35
C VAL A 177 5.31 22.37 -11.15
N VAL A 178 5.47 21.34 -10.32
CA VAL A 178 6.77 20.83 -9.87
C VAL A 178 7.18 19.55 -10.60
N ASP A 179 8.48 19.27 -10.64
CA ASP A 179 8.97 17.98 -11.11
C ASP A 179 8.49 16.87 -10.16
N PRO A 180 7.86 15.80 -10.68
CA PRO A 180 7.28 14.78 -9.83
C PRO A 180 8.32 13.87 -9.16
N VAL A 181 9.55 13.83 -9.67
CA VAL A 181 10.60 12.90 -9.25
C VAL A 181 11.65 13.56 -8.37
N GLU A 182 11.98 14.84 -8.60
CA GLU A 182 13.14 15.52 -8.00
C GLU A 182 13.24 15.37 -6.46
N ASP A 183 12.21 15.82 -5.73
CA ASP A 183 12.19 15.76 -4.26
C ASP A 183 12.28 14.33 -3.72
N TYR A 184 11.66 13.39 -4.44
CA TYR A 184 11.66 11.97 -4.09
C TYR A 184 13.03 11.34 -4.33
N ALA A 185 13.65 11.58 -5.49
CA ALA A 185 14.96 11.05 -5.85
C ALA A 185 16.05 11.58 -4.93
N GLU A 186 15.99 12.86 -4.52
CA GLU A 186 16.88 13.43 -3.52
C GLU A 186 16.76 12.68 -2.18
N LEU A 187 15.53 12.45 -1.70
CA LEU A 187 15.29 11.69 -0.48
C LEU A 187 15.87 10.28 -0.59
N MET A 188 15.61 9.55 -1.69
CA MET A 188 16.15 8.21 -1.91
C MET A 188 17.69 8.19 -1.91
N GLY A 189 18.33 9.16 -2.56
CA GLY A 189 19.78 9.31 -2.59
C GLY A 189 20.41 9.58 -1.22
N SER A 190 19.64 10.13 -0.28
CA SER A 190 20.09 10.32 1.11
C SER A 190 19.99 9.06 1.97
N LEU A 191 19.12 8.11 1.61
CA LEU A 191 18.81 6.93 2.41
C LEU A 191 19.66 5.71 2.04
N PHE A 192 20.05 5.60 0.77
CA PHE A 192 20.70 4.42 0.21
C PHE A 192 22.12 4.70 -0.30
N ASP A 193 22.95 3.66 -0.33
CA ASP A 193 24.29 3.73 -0.88
C ASP A 193 24.23 3.62 -2.41
N PHE A 194 23.98 4.74 -3.07
CA PHE A 194 23.87 4.81 -4.52
C PHE A 194 25.19 4.47 -5.23
N ASP A 195 26.35 4.67 -4.58
CA ASP A 195 27.65 4.24 -5.12
C ASP A 195 27.74 2.72 -5.16
N ALA A 196 27.40 2.04 -4.06
CA ALA A 196 27.42 0.58 -4.01
C ALA A 196 26.44 -0.06 -5.01
N ILE A 197 25.27 0.56 -5.22
CA ILE A 197 24.28 0.08 -6.21
C ILE A 197 24.78 0.33 -7.65
N ARG A 198 25.39 1.48 -7.95
CA ARG A 198 26.07 1.70 -9.24
C ARG A 198 27.15 0.65 -9.50
N ASP A 199 27.97 0.37 -8.48
CA ASP A 199 29.01 -0.66 -8.57
C ASP A 199 28.41 -2.05 -8.83
N LEU A 200 27.25 -2.36 -8.23
CA LEU A 200 26.51 -3.59 -8.49
C LEU A 200 26.09 -3.70 -9.96
N PHE A 201 25.46 -2.67 -10.53
CA PHE A 201 25.05 -2.68 -11.94
C PHE A 201 26.24 -2.70 -12.91
N SER A 202 27.28 -1.91 -12.64
CA SER A 202 28.51 -1.90 -13.46
C SER A 202 29.24 -3.25 -13.46
N GLY A 203 29.06 -4.05 -12.39
CA GLY A 203 29.54 -5.42 -12.27
C GLY A 203 28.75 -6.46 -13.08
N GLY A 204 27.71 -6.03 -13.81
CA GLY A 204 26.89 -6.90 -14.67
C GLY A 204 25.64 -7.47 -13.99
N PHE A 205 25.25 -6.94 -12.82
CA PHE A 205 23.99 -7.32 -12.18
C PHE A 205 22.80 -6.92 -13.04
N THR A 206 21.86 -7.84 -13.24
CA THR A 206 20.72 -7.65 -14.15
C THR A 206 19.41 -7.49 -13.39
N MET A 207 18.58 -6.56 -13.85
CA MET A 207 17.29 -6.25 -13.24
C MET A 207 16.18 -6.13 -14.28
N ARG A 208 14.95 -6.45 -13.87
CA ARG A 208 13.72 -6.04 -14.56
C ARG A 208 12.78 -5.35 -13.57
N PHE A 209 12.35 -4.15 -13.89
CA PHE A 209 11.33 -3.42 -13.13
C PHE A 209 10.10 -3.22 -14.00
N ASP A 210 8.95 -3.74 -13.59
CA ASP A 210 7.67 -3.53 -14.25
C ASP A 210 6.88 -2.43 -13.54
N ALA A 211 6.78 -1.26 -14.18
CA ALA A 211 6.01 -0.13 -13.66
C ALA A 211 4.50 -0.24 -13.96
N MET A 212 4.07 -1.33 -14.62
CA MET A 212 2.67 -1.64 -14.94
C MET A 212 1.90 -0.51 -15.64
N SER A 213 2.61 0.28 -16.47
CA SER A 213 2.10 1.47 -17.17
C SER A 213 1.52 2.52 -16.23
N ALA A 214 2.06 2.60 -15.01
CA ALA A 214 1.54 3.42 -13.92
C ALA A 214 2.57 4.45 -13.43
N VAL A 215 2.25 5.11 -12.31
CA VAL A 215 2.93 6.33 -11.85
C VAL A 215 4.43 6.16 -11.61
N THR A 216 4.91 4.96 -11.30
CA THR A 216 6.31 4.71 -10.93
C THR A 216 7.26 4.68 -12.11
N GLY A 217 6.77 4.63 -13.34
CA GLY A 217 7.59 4.55 -14.54
C GLY A 217 8.64 5.67 -14.66
N PRO A 218 8.26 6.95 -14.59
CA PRO A 218 9.21 8.07 -14.59
C PRO A 218 10.22 8.03 -13.45
N TYR A 219 9.80 7.61 -12.25
CA TYR A 219 10.65 7.50 -11.06
C TYR A 219 11.70 6.41 -11.23
N ALA A 220 11.26 5.22 -11.63
CA ALA A 220 12.12 4.06 -11.84
C ALA A 220 13.12 4.33 -12.97
N LYS A 221 12.71 5.01 -14.05
CA LYS A 221 13.62 5.35 -15.14
C LYS A 221 14.70 6.35 -14.70
N ALA A 222 14.31 7.44 -14.05
CA ALA A 222 15.23 8.46 -13.56
C ALA A 222 16.21 7.91 -12.50
N ILE A 223 15.72 7.06 -11.59
CA ILE A 223 16.52 6.55 -10.49
C ILE A 223 17.32 5.31 -10.92
N LEU A 224 16.67 4.25 -11.40
CA LEU A 224 17.32 2.98 -11.70
C LEU A 224 18.21 3.05 -12.95
N GLU A 225 17.70 3.56 -14.07
CA GLU A 225 18.44 3.59 -15.32
C GLU A 225 19.40 4.80 -15.39
N GLU A 226 18.90 6.02 -15.13
CA GLU A 226 19.68 7.24 -15.36
C GLU A 226 20.67 7.54 -14.22
N THR A 227 20.25 7.40 -12.96
CA THR A 227 21.09 7.73 -11.79
C THR A 227 21.95 6.57 -11.30
N LEU A 228 21.40 5.35 -11.29
CA LEU A 228 22.05 4.15 -10.77
C LEU A 228 22.72 3.30 -11.87
N GLY A 229 22.45 3.59 -13.14
CA GLY A 229 23.14 2.95 -14.26
C GLY A 229 22.70 1.52 -14.56
N ALA A 230 21.47 1.13 -14.18
CA ALA A 230 20.86 -0.09 -14.70
C ALA A 230 20.75 -0.01 -16.23
N ALA A 231 20.86 -1.15 -16.91
CA ALA A 231 20.88 -1.18 -18.37
C ALA A 231 19.58 -0.59 -18.97
N PRO A 232 19.65 0.16 -20.09
CA PRO A 232 18.44 0.67 -20.75
C PRO A 232 17.45 -0.46 -21.08
N GLY A 233 16.17 -0.27 -20.72
CA GLY A 233 15.12 -1.29 -20.86
C GLY A 233 14.99 -2.21 -19.63
N THR A 234 15.68 -1.88 -18.54
CA THR A 234 15.43 -2.43 -17.20
C THR A 234 13.99 -2.10 -16.79
N VAL A 235 13.55 -0.86 -17.00
CA VAL A 235 12.20 -0.41 -16.71
C VAL A 235 11.30 -0.70 -17.91
N VAL A 236 10.25 -1.48 -17.67
CA VAL A 236 9.22 -1.77 -18.67
C VAL A 236 7.85 -1.33 -18.20
N ASN A 237 6.97 -1.15 -19.18
CA ASN A 237 5.69 -0.49 -18.97
C ASN A 237 5.88 0.84 -18.22
N GLY A 238 6.96 1.56 -18.55
CA GLY A 238 7.44 2.73 -17.81
C GLY A 238 6.77 4.05 -18.18
N GLU A 239 5.82 4.03 -19.12
CA GLU A 239 5.03 5.21 -19.47
C GLU A 239 3.67 5.13 -18.75
N PRO A 240 3.29 6.13 -17.93
CA PRO A 240 1.97 6.16 -17.32
C PRO A 240 0.86 6.28 -18.37
N LEU A 241 -0.09 5.35 -18.35
CA LEU A 241 -1.25 5.33 -19.26
C LEU A 241 -2.57 5.46 -18.49
N PRO A 242 -3.57 6.21 -18.99
CA PRO A 242 -4.85 6.39 -18.30
C PRO A 242 -5.62 5.10 -17.97
N ASP A 243 -5.40 4.05 -18.75
CA ASP A 243 -5.98 2.71 -18.55
C ASP A 243 -4.94 1.67 -18.12
N PHE A 244 -3.72 2.12 -17.75
CA PHE A 244 -2.58 1.26 -17.40
C PHE A 244 -2.24 0.22 -18.49
N GLY A 245 -2.49 0.54 -19.77
CA GLY A 245 -2.29 -0.38 -20.87
C GLY A 245 -3.33 -1.52 -20.93
N GLY A 246 -4.47 -1.36 -20.24
CA GLY A 246 -5.50 -2.39 -20.09
C GLY A 246 -5.18 -3.45 -19.03
N HIS A 247 -4.09 -3.28 -18.27
CA HIS A 247 -3.69 -4.19 -17.19
C HIS A 247 -4.32 -3.77 -15.85
N HIS A 248 -4.36 -4.72 -14.90
CA HIS A 248 -4.63 -4.41 -13.50
C HIS A 248 -3.29 -4.08 -12.82
N PRO A 249 -3.04 -2.84 -12.36
CA PRO A 249 -1.74 -2.43 -11.82
C PRO A 249 -1.59 -2.92 -10.37
N ASP A 250 -1.65 -4.24 -10.15
CA ASP A 250 -1.50 -4.88 -8.85
C ASP A 250 -0.31 -5.85 -8.88
N PRO A 251 0.78 -5.60 -8.12
CA PRO A 251 2.02 -6.35 -8.25
C PRO A 251 1.91 -7.68 -7.50
N ASN A 252 1.29 -8.68 -8.13
CA ASN A 252 1.19 -10.05 -7.62
C ASN A 252 1.43 -11.07 -8.75
N LEU A 253 1.59 -12.34 -8.41
CA LEU A 253 1.93 -13.39 -9.38
C LEU A 253 0.85 -13.61 -10.46
N VAL A 254 -0.38 -13.16 -10.26
CA VAL A 254 -1.48 -13.25 -11.22
C VAL A 254 -1.44 -12.11 -12.23
N HIS A 255 -1.28 -10.87 -11.77
CA HIS A 255 -1.36 -9.69 -12.63
C HIS A 255 0.00 -9.28 -13.21
N ALA A 256 1.10 -9.51 -12.49
CA ALA A 256 2.46 -9.35 -13.00
C ALA A 256 3.02 -10.68 -13.54
N LYS A 257 2.16 -11.45 -14.23
CA LYS A 257 2.47 -12.80 -14.70
C LYS A 257 3.67 -12.85 -15.64
N GLU A 258 3.80 -11.90 -16.56
CA GLU A 258 4.93 -11.88 -17.50
C GLU A 258 6.27 -11.71 -16.77
N LEU A 259 6.31 -10.86 -15.75
CA LEU A 259 7.48 -10.69 -14.89
C LEU A 259 7.75 -11.98 -14.09
N ALA A 260 6.72 -12.57 -13.48
CA ALA A 260 6.86 -13.81 -12.72
C ALA A 260 7.39 -14.95 -13.59
N ASP A 261 6.81 -15.17 -14.77
CA ASP A 261 7.23 -16.22 -15.71
C ASP A 261 8.68 -16.00 -16.17
N LEU A 262 9.09 -14.75 -16.44
CA LEU A 262 10.47 -14.41 -16.79
C LEU A 262 11.43 -14.80 -15.66
N LEU A 263 11.13 -14.43 -14.41
CA LEU A 263 12.00 -14.66 -13.27
C LEU A 263 12.07 -16.13 -12.83
N MET A 264 11.08 -16.94 -13.24
CA MET A 264 11.07 -18.39 -13.05
C MET A 264 11.69 -19.16 -14.24
N SER A 265 12.14 -18.46 -15.29
CA SER A 265 12.75 -19.07 -16.47
C SER A 265 14.28 -19.11 -16.41
N ASP A 266 14.90 -19.85 -17.33
CA ASP A 266 16.36 -19.86 -17.53
C ASP A 266 16.93 -18.49 -17.98
N HIS A 267 16.07 -17.59 -18.46
CA HIS A 267 16.43 -16.23 -18.90
C HIS A 267 16.21 -15.17 -17.82
N ALA A 268 15.91 -15.57 -16.58
CA ALA A 268 15.67 -14.65 -15.49
C ALA A 268 16.82 -13.63 -15.32
N PRO A 269 16.52 -12.34 -15.05
CA PRO A 269 17.49 -11.44 -14.45
C PRO A 269 17.79 -11.86 -12.99
N ASP A 270 18.74 -11.18 -12.35
CA ASP A 270 19.12 -11.48 -10.96
C ASP A 270 18.04 -11.03 -9.96
N ILE A 271 17.31 -9.96 -10.30
CA ILE A 271 16.12 -9.50 -9.59
C ILE A 271 15.05 -8.96 -10.54
N GLY A 272 13.80 -9.29 -10.25
CA GLY A 272 12.60 -8.70 -10.82
C GLY A 272 11.82 -7.98 -9.75
N ALA A 273 11.25 -6.83 -10.10
CA ALA A 273 10.34 -6.10 -9.23
C ALA A 273 9.17 -5.48 -10.00
N ALA A 274 8.04 -5.29 -9.33
CA ALA A 274 6.89 -4.57 -9.86
C ALA A 274 6.28 -3.66 -8.81
N SER A 275 5.56 -2.64 -9.24
CA SER A 275 4.86 -1.69 -8.37
C SER A 275 3.42 -1.47 -8.80
N ASP A 276 2.54 -1.08 -7.87
CA ASP A 276 1.13 -0.80 -8.16
C ASP A 276 0.88 0.59 -8.76
N GLY A 277 -0.40 0.87 -9.03
CA GLY A 277 -0.90 2.08 -9.68
C GLY A 277 -0.27 3.38 -9.16
N ASP A 278 -0.23 3.58 -7.85
CA ASP A 278 0.27 4.80 -7.21
C ASP A 278 1.63 4.67 -6.52
N GLY A 279 2.30 3.52 -6.68
CA GLY A 279 3.68 3.34 -6.26
C GLY A 279 3.88 2.95 -4.80
N ASP A 280 2.82 2.59 -4.09
CA ASP A 280 2.86 2.29 -2.66
C ASP A 280 3.01 0.78 -2.37
N ARG A 281 3.01 -0.07 -3.40
CA ARG A 281 3.27 -1.52 -3.26
C ARG A 281 4.47 -1.99 -4.06
N ASN A 282 5.06 -3.11 -3.65
CA ASN A 282 6.15 -3.78 -4.35
C ASN A 282 5.99 -5.30 -4.36
N MET A 283 6.35 -5.91 -5.48
CA MET A 283 6.66 -7.34 -5.58
C MET A 283 8.15 -7.52 -5.83
N ILE A 284 8.76 -8.51 -5.18
CA ILE A 284 10.19 -8.84 -5.34
C ILE A 284 10.31 -10.32 -5.72
N ILE A 285 11.04 -10.59 -6.80
CA ILE A 285 11.31 -11.94 -7.29
C ILE A 285 12.80 -12.05 -7.62
N GLY A 286 13.50 -13.00 -7.00
CA GLY A 286 14.82 -13.42 -7.44
C GLY A 286 14.74 -14.49 -8.52
N ARG A 287 15.86 -14.81 -9.17
CA ARG A 287 15.96 -15.97 -10.08
C ARG A 287 15.40 -17.24 -9.42
N GLY A 288 14.28 -17.75 -9.93
CA GLY A 288 13.60 -18.94 -9.40
C GLY A 288 13.06 -18.81 -7.97
N ARG A 289 12.90 -17.59 -7.45
CA ARG A 289 12.55 -17.36 -6.03
C ARG A 289 11.60 -16.19 -5.86
N PHE A 290 10.32 -16.48 -5.67
CA PHE A 290 9.37 -15.49 -5.18
C PHE A 290 9.65 -15.18 -3.71
N VAL A 291 9.73 -13.89 -3.37
CA VAL A 291 9.86 -13.43 -1.99
C VAL A 291 8.49 -12.98 -1.53
N THR A 292 7.90 -13.69 -0.56
CA THR A 292 6.60 -13.27 -0.02
C THR A 292 6.72 -11.87 0.60
N PRO A 293 5.68 -11.01 0.54
CA PRO A 293 5.76 -9.68 1.13
C PRO A 293 6.08 -9.70 2.63
N SER A 294 5.61 -10.73 3.34
CA SER A 294 5.92 -10.93 4.76
C SER A 294 7.40 -11.26 5.01
N ASP A 295 7.99 -12.16 4.19
CA ASP A 295 9.44 -12.43 4.24
C ASP A 295 10.25 -11.21 3.82
N SER A 296 9.78 -10.46 2.81
CA SER A 296 10.44 -9.23 2.33
C SER A 296 10.59 -8.21 3.47
N LEU A 297 9.51 -7.96 4.23
CA LEU A 297 9.55 -7.11 5.43
C LEU A 297 10.59 -7.61 6.45
N ALA A 298 10.57 -8.91 6.77
CA ALA A 298 11.48 -9.49 7.76
C ALA A 298 12.95 -9.40 7.31
N ILE A 299 13.23 -9.69 6.03
CA ILE A 299 14.58 -9.61 5.45
C ILE A 299 15.06 -8.16 5.42
N ILE A 300 14.22 -7.21 5.02
CA ILE A 300 14.54 -5.78 5.05
C ILE A 300 14.89 -5.37 6.48
N ALA A 301 14.04 -5.69 7.47
CA ALA A 301 14.31 -5.31 8.86
C ALA A 301 15.62 -5.91 9.40
N ALA A 302 15.91 -7.18 9.09
CA ALA A 302 17.14 -7.85 9.52
C ALA A 302 18.42 -7.23 8.91
N ASN A 303 18.31 -6.57 7.77
CA ASN A 303 19.44 -6.03 7.01
C ASN A 303 19.40 -4.50 6.87
N ALA A 304 18.45 -3.79 7.50
CA ALA A 304 18.25 -2.35 7.32
C ALA A 304 19.52 -1.54 7.61
N HIS A 305 20.28 -1.94 8.64
CA HIS A 305 21.55 -1.31 9.04
C HIS A 305 22.63 -1.25 7.95
N LEU A 306 22.47 -2.00 6.85
CA LEU A 306 23.36 -1.94 5.68
C LEU A 306 23.14 -0.70 4.81
N ALA A 307 21.99 -0.02 4.94
CA ALA A 307 21.70 1.21 4.21
C ALA A 307 22.07 2.46 5.04
N PRO A 308 22.70 3.49 4.43
CA PRO A 308 23.14 4.70 5.14
C PRO A 308 22.06 5.35 6.02
N GLY A 309 20.82 5.44 5.54
CA GLY A 309 19.69 6.03 6.26
C GLY A 309 19.28 5.29 7.53
N TYR A 310 19.73 4.04 7.72
CA TYR A 310 19.34 3.18 8.84
C TYR A 310 20.56 2.57 9.55
N LYS A 311 21.76 3.12 9.31
CA LYS A 311 23.03 2.62 9.86
C LYS A 311 23.06 2.57 11.39
N ALA A 312 22.25 3.39 12.06
CA ALA A 312 22.09 3.40 13.51
C ALA A 312 21.26 2.21 14.05
N GLY A 313 20.67 1.40 13.15
CA GLY A 313 19.69 0.37 13.49
C GLY A 313 18.25 0.86 13.35
N ILE A 314 17.31 0.06 13.83
CA ILE A 314 15.86 0.34 13.82
C ILE A 314 15.35 0.40 15.26
N THR A 315 14.37 1.24 15.53
CA THR A 315 13.73 1.38 16.85
C THR A 315 12.67 0.31 17.11
N GLY A 316 12.01 -0.14 16.05
CA GLY A 316 11.00 -1.19 16.07
C GLY A 316 10.54 -1.57 14.67
N ILE A 317 9.77 -2.65 14.61
CA ILE A 317 9.10 -3.13 13.40
C ILE A 317 7.59 -3.01 13.63
N ALA A 318 6.82 -2.70 12.59
CA ALA A 318 5.36 -2.86 12.66
C ALA A 318 4.86 -3.68 11.48
N ARG A 319 3.91 -4.57 11.74
CA ARG A 319 3.21 -5.31 10.69
C ARG A 319 1.71 -5.30 10.95
N SER A 320 0.93 -5.39 9.87
CA SER A 320 -0.50 -5.59 10.05
C SER A 320 -0.75 -7.01 10.57
N MET A 321 -1.81 -7.18 11.35
CA MET A 321 -2.21 -8.43 11.96
C MET A 321 -2.28 -9.61 10.98
N PRO A 322 -2.84 -9.50 9.76
CA PRO A 322 -2.83 -10.65 8.84
C PRO A 322 -1.44 -11.03 8.35
N THR A 323 -0.49 -10.09 8.31
CA THR A 323 0.89 -10.33 7.86
C THR A 323 1.59 -11.38 8.70
N SER A 324 2.38 -12.26 8.05
CA SER A 324 3.07 -13.34 8.76
C SER A 324 3.96 -12.82 9.90
N SER A 325 4.09 -13.65 10.93
CA SER A 325 4.96 -13.42 12.09
C SER A 325 6.46 -13.53 11.81
N ALA A 326 6.90 -13.57 10.54
CA ALA A 326 8.31 -13.60 10.17
C ALA A 326 9.10 -12.40 10.74
N ALA A 327 8.51 -11.20 10.67
CA ALA A 327 9.12 -9.99 11.22
C ALA A 327 9.27 -10.03 12.75
N ASP A 328 8.38 -10.75 13.45
CA ASP A 328 8.42 -10.93 14.90
C ASP A 328 9.68 -11.68 15.31
N ARG A 329 10.11 -12.67 14.51
CA ARG A 329 11.34 -13.45 14.74
C ARG A 329 12.58 -12.58 14.62
N VAL A 330 12.55 -11.65 13.67
CA VAL A 330 13.63 -10.67 13.49
C VAL A 330 13.66 -9.70 14.66
N ALA A 331 12.50 -9.15 15.05
CA ALA A 331 12.40 -8.23 16.18
C ALA A 331 12.93 -8.85 17.48
N GLU A 332 12.54 -10.10 17.78
CA GLU A 332 13.01 -10.83 18.94
C GLU A 332 14.55 -10.95 18.96
N LYS A 333 15.16 -11.31 17.83
CA LYS A 333 16.62 -11.45 17.71
C LYS A 333 17.35 -10.12 17.78
N LEU A 334 16.78 -9.05 17.25
CA LEU A 334 17.34 -7.70 17.30
C LEU A 334 17.12 -7.01 18.66
N GLY A 335 16.24 -7.54 19.51
CA GLY A 335 15.89 -6.93 20.79
C GLY A 335 15.03 -5.67 20.65
N VAL A 336 14.24 -5.56 19.59
CA VAL A 336 13.31 -4.45 19.32
C VAL A 336 11.86 -4.91 19.41
N THR A 337 10.92 -3.97 19.54
CA THR A 337 9.49 -4.31 19.55
C THR A 337 8.97 -4.56 18.13
N CYS A 338 8.14 -5.60 17.95
CA CYS A 338 7.30 -5.78 16.77
C CYS A 338 5.85 -5.45 17.12
N TYR A 339 5.31 -4.37 16.56
CA TYR A 339 3.93 -3.95 16.75
C TYR A 339 3.02 -4.68 15.75
N GLU A 340 1.98 -5.32 16.27
CA GLU A 340 0.90 -5.89 15.48
C GLU A 340 -0.27 -4.90 15.42
N THR A 341 -0.55 -4.33 14.24
CA THR A 341 -1.60 -3.32 14.05
C THR A 341 -2.76 -3.86 13.23
N PRO A 342 -3.93 -3.20 13.17
CA PRO A 342 -4.92 -3.51 12.14
C PRO A 342 -4.36 -3.19 10.75
N THR A 343 -5.01 -3.72 9.70
CA THR A 343 -4.65 -3.40 8.31
C THR A 343 -4.96 -1.95 7.99
N GLY A 344 -4.01 -1.27 7.34
CA GLY A 344 -4.11 0.13 6.94
C GLY A 344 -2.95 0.96 7.49
N TRP A 345 -2.25 1.65 6.59
CA TRP A 345 -1.01 2.36 6.91
C TRP A 345 -1.16 3.49 7.95
N LYS A 346 -2.38 4.01 8.15
CA LYS A 346 -2.69 5.03 9.17
C LYS A 346 -2.24 4.62 10.59
N PHE A 347 -2.33 3.34 10.95
CA PHE A 347 -1.89 2.85 12.27
C PHE A 347 -0.36 2.88 12.41
N PHE A 348 0.36 2.64 11.32
CA PHE A 348 1.82 2.80 11.33
C PHE A 348 2.21 4.26 11.44
N GLY A 349 1.45 5.19 10.84
CA GLY A 349 1.70 6.63 10.93
C GLY A 349 1.95 7.10 12.36
N ASN A 350 1.07 6.72 13.30
CA ASN A 350 1.22 7.01 14.73
C ASN A 350 2.53 6.45 15.31
N LEU A 351 2.85 5.18 15.03
CA LEU A 351 4.07 4.53 15.52
C LEU A 351 5.34 5.17 14.94
N LEU A 352 5.31 5.58 13.66
CA LEU A 352 6.41 6.25 12.98
C LEU A 352 6.61 7.69 13.49
N ASP A 353 5.53 8.39 13.88
CA ASP A 353 5.60 9.72 14.49
C ASP A 353 6.12 9.69 15.93
N ALA A 354 5.81 8.64 16.67
CA ALA A 354 6.28 8.43 18.04
C ALA A 354 7.67 7.74 18.13
N ASP A 355 8.33 7.52 16.98
CA ASP A 355 9.61 6.80 16.85
C ASP A 355 9.60 5.39 17.46
N LEU A 356 8.42 4.77 17.57
CA LEU A 356 8.23 3.41 18.08
C LEU A 356 8.53 2.34 17.03
N ALA A 357 8.43 2.69 15.75
CA ALA A 357 8.79 1.82 14.64
C ALA A 357 9.64 2.59 13.61
N THR A 358 10.57 1.89 12.98
CA THR A 358 11.34 2.41 11.83
C THR A 358 10.87 1.78 10.54
N VAL A 359 10.64 0.47 10.51
CA VAL A 359 10.27 -0.29 9.31
C VAL A 359 8.89 -0.91 9.51
N CYS A 360 8.02 -0.77 8.51
CA CYS A 360 6.66 -1.27 8.56
C CYS A 360 6.31 -2.04 7.28
N GLY A 361 5.40 -2.99 7.36
CA GLY A 361 4.93 -3.70 6.16
C GLY A 361 3.62 -4.47 6.32
N GLU A 362 3.05 -4.81 5.18
CA GLU A 362 1.80 -5.55 5.06
C GLU A 362 1.97 -6.66 4.02
N GLU A 363 1.37 -7.81 4.29
CA GLU A 363 1.29 -8.96 3.37
C GLU A 363 0.73 -8.63 1.99
N SER A 364 -0.04 -7.53 1.88
CA SER A 364 -0.59 -7.01 0.63
C SER A 364 0.45 -6.22 -0.17
N PHE A 365 1.67 -6.76 -0.30
CA PHE A 365 2.78 -6.17 -1.07
C PHE A 365 3.20 -4.77 -0.58
N GLY A 366 2.97 -4.46 0.70
CA GLY A 366 3.25 -3.14 1.27
C GLY A 366 4.52 -3.14 2.12
N THR A 367 5.45 -2.23 1.86
CA THR A 367 6.62 -2.04 2.72
C THR A 367 7.03 -0.58 2.72
N GLY A 368 7.56 -0.09 3.83
CA GLY A 368 8.03 1.29 3.97
C GLY A 368 8.76 1.50 5.30
N SER A 369 9.13 2.74 5.56
CA SER A 369 9.80 3.14 6.80
C SER A 369 9.44 4.57 7.19
N ASN A 370 10.04 5.08 8.27
CA ASN A 370 9.81 6.43 8.81
C ASN A 370 10.23 7.61 7.89
N HIS A 371 10.87 7.35 6.74
CA HIS A 371 11.26 8.38 5.77
C HIS A 371 10.06 9.20 5.25
N VAL A 372 8.94 8.51 5.04
CA VAL A 372 7.64 9.09 4.68
C VAL A 372 6.55 8.55 5.61
N ARG A 373 5.28 8.83 5.32
CA ARG A 373 4.12 8.30 6.06
C ARG A 373 3.16 7.52 5.16
N GLU A 374 3.70 6.95 4.10
CA GLU A 374 3.04 6.00 3.21
C GLU A 374 3.90 4.75 3.05
N LYS A 375 3.31 3.69 2.50
CA LYS A 375 4.11 2.59 1.93
C LYS A 375 4.89 3.14 0.75
N ASP A 376 6.01 2.50 0.40
CA ASP A 376 6.82 2.93 -0.74
C ASP A 376 7.43 1.73 -1.47
N GLY A 377 6.91 1.48 -2.67
CA GLY A 377 7.32 0.36 -3.49
C GLY A 377 8.74 0.50 -4.03
N LEU A 378 9.12 1.68 -4.53
CA LEU A 378 10.44 1.90 -5.09
C LEU A 378 11.51 2.00 -3.98
N TRP A 379 11.17 2.52 -2.80
CA TRP A 379 12.02 2.42 -1.61
C TRP A 379 12.33 0.97 -1.24
N ALA A 380 11.33 0.08 -1.26
CA ALA A 380 11.54 -1.33 -0.94
C ALA A 380 12.48 -2.00 -1.96
N VAL A 381 12.33 -1.66 -3.24
CA VAL A 381 13.23 -2.11 -4.31
C VAL A 381 14.65 -1.60 -4.10
N LEU A 382 14.83 -0.31 -3.79
CA LEU A 382 16.15 0.28 -3.52
C LEU A 382 16.79 -0.32 -2.26
N MET A 383 16.00 -0.63 -1.22
CA MET A 383 16.48 -1.33 -0.04
C MET A 383 16.99 -2.73 -0.39
N TRP A 384 16.25 -3.49 -1.21
CA TRP A 384 16.72 -4.78 -1.72
C TRP A 384 18.01 -4.66 -2.53
N LEU A 385 18.10 -3.70 -3.44
CA LEU A 385 19.32 -3.44 -4.23
C LEU A 385 20.51 -3.07 -3.32
N ASN A 386 20.29 -2.26 -2.28
CA ASN A 386 21.31 -1.91 -1.30
C ASN A 386 21.79 -3.15 -0.53
N ILE A 387 20.86 -4.01 -0.08
CA ILE A 387 21.18 -5.26 0.61
C ILE A 387 22.01 -6.17 -0.31
N LEU A 388 21.60 -6.32 -1.58
CA LEU A 388 22.31 -7.13 -2.58
C LEU A 388 23.72 -6.57 -2.87
N ALA A 389 23.85 -5.25 -3.00
CA ALA A 389 25.11 -4.56 -3.20
C ALA A 389 26.07 -4.73 -2.02
N ALA A 390 25.56 -4.66 -0.78
CA ALA A 390 26.34 -4.84 0.43
C ALA A 390 26.75 -6.30 0.67
N ARG A 391 25.82 -7.24 0.42
CA ARG A 391 26.01 -8.67 0.75
C ARG A 391 26.67 -9.48 -0.36
N ARG A 392 26.54 -9.06 -1.62
CA ARG A 392 27.05 -9.78 -2.81
C ARG A 392 26.57 -11.24 -2.86
N MET A 393 25.30 -11.44 -2.52
CA MET A 393 24.59 -12.72 -2.58
C MET A 393 23.38 -12.57 -3.50
N SER A 394 22.92 -13.66 -4.09
CA SER A 394 21.64 -13.71 -4.80
C SER A 394 20.47 -13.57 -3.82
N VAL A 395 19.31 -13.18 -4.34
CA VAL A 395 18.05 -13.13 -3.56
C VAL A 395 17.74 -14.49 -2.92
N ALA A 396 17.93 -15.59 -3.66
CA ALA A 396 17.68 -16.94 -3.15
C ALA A 396 18.61 -17.32 -1.98
N GLU A 397 19.89 -16.96 -2.06
CA GLU A 397 20.84 -17.20 -0.97
C GLU A 397 20.51 -16.38 0.28
N ILE A 398 20.09 -15.11 0.11
CA ILE A 398 19.65 -14.26 1.24
C ILE A 398 18.41 -14.85 1.90
N VAL A 399 17.42 -15.29 1.11
CA VAL A 399 16.20 -15.93 1.63
C VAL A 399 16.53 -17.23 2.37
N ALA A 400 17.38 -18.09 1.80
CA ALA A 400 17.78 -19.34 2.44
C ALA A 400 18.54 -19.11 3.75
N GLU A 401 19.46 -18.14 3.79
CA GLU A 401 20.16 -17.78 5.03
C GLU A 401 19.21 -17.18 6.08
N HIS A 402 18.25 -16.36 5.65
CA HIS A 402 17.23 -15.82 6.52
C HIS A 402 16.44 -16.95 7.17
N TRP A 403 15.89 -17.89 6.40
CA TRP A 403 15.14 -19.00 6.95
C TRP A 403 15.99 -19.91 7.84
N ALA A 404 17.26 -20.13 7.51
CA ALA A 404 18.18 -20.87 8.39
C ALA A 404 18.40 -20.16 9.74
N SER A 405 18.37 -18.83 9.74
CA SER A 405 18.65 -17.99 10.92
C SER A 405 17.44 -17.73 11.82
N TYR A 406 16.23 -17.74 11.25
CA TYR A 406 14.99 -17.31 11.91
C TYR A 406 13.88 -18.38 11.90
N GLY A 407 14.07 -19.47 11.14
CA GLY A 407 12.99 -20.36 10.72
C GLY A 407 12.21 -19.77 9.53
N ARG A 408 11.29 -20.55 8.97
CA ARG A 408 10.40 -20.12 7.89
C ARG A 408 8.96 -20.07 8.37
N ASN A 409 8.30 -18.96 8.08
CA ASN A 409 6.86 -18.83 8.21
C ASN A 409 6.23 -19.06 6.84
N TYR A 410 5.84 -20.30 6.55
CA TYR A 410 5.06 -20.59 5.35
C TYR A 410 3.76 -19.81 5.41
N TYR A 411 3.41 -19.11 4.33
CA TYR A 411 2.30 -18.18 4.30
C TYR A 411 1.58 -18.22 2.94
N THR A 412 0.25 -18.18 2.96
CA THR A 412 -0.60 -18.00 1.78
C THR A 412 -1.83 -17.17 2.15
N ARG A 413 -2.30 -16.34 1.22
CA ARG A 413 -3.59 -15.64 1.33
C ARG A 413 -4.55 -16.13 0.26
N HIS A 414 -5.75 -16.49 0.68
CA HIS A 414 -6.86 -16.90 -0.18
C HIS A 414 -7.95 -15.83 -0.16
N ASP A 415 -8.22 -15.24 -1.33
CA ASP A 415 -9.25 -14.22 -1.50
C ASP A 415 -10.47 -14.82 -2.20
N TYR A 416 -11.63 -14.73 -1.54
CA TYR A 416 -12.93 -15.08 -2.09
C TYR A 416 -13.65 -13.77 -2.44
N GLU A 417 -13.45 -13.34 -3.69
CA GLU A 417 -13.95 -12.07 -4.20
C GLU A 417 -15.40 -12.15 -4.64
N GLU A 418 -16.11 -11.03 -4.56
CA GLU A 418 -17.50 -10.88 -5.00
C GLU A 418 -18.44 -11.94 -4.39
N VAL A 419 -18.27 -12.22 -3.10
CA VAL A 419 -19.21 -13.05 -2.34
C VAL A 419 -20.40 -12.20 -1.87
N ASP A 420 -21.55 -12.84 -1.66
CA ASP A 420 -22.72 -12.18 -1.09
C ASP A 420 -22.37 -11.62 0.31
N ALA A 421 -22.65 -10.33 0.52
CA ALA A 421 -22.24 -9.62 1.72
C ALA A 421 -22.94 -10.17 2.98
N ALA A 422 -24.25 -10.46 2.88
CA ALA A 422 -25.01 -10.97 4.01
C ALA A 422 -24.55 -12.39 4.41
N ALA A 423 -24.25 -13.25 3.42
CA ALA A 423 -23.70 -14.57 3.65
C ALA A 423 -22.31 -14.51 4.31
N ALA A 424 -21.43 -13.62 3.83
CA ALA A 424 -20.10 -13.42 4.39
C ALA A 424 -20.15 -12.84 5.81
N ASP A 425 -21.03 -11.88 6.09
CA ASP A 425 -21.27 -11.35 7.43
C ASP A 425 -21.82 -12.41 8.39
N GLY A 426 -22.74 -13.25 7.91
CA GLY A 426 -23.26 -14.38 8.67
C GLY A 426 -22.17 -15.40 9.02
N LEU A 427 -21.32 -15.75 8.05
CA LEU A 427 -20.16 -16.61 8.24
C LEU A 427 -19.22 -16.06 9.33
N MET A 428 -18.86 -14.77 9.24
CA MET A 428 -17.98 -14.12 10.22
C MET A 428 -18.64 -14.06 11.61
N SER A 429 -19.94 -13.81 11.67
CA SER A 429 -20.70 -13.76 12.93
C SER A 429 -20.76 -15.12 13.62
N ASP A 430 -20.99 -16.19 12.85
CA ASP A 430 -21.07 -17.56 13.39
C ASP A 430 -19.70 -18.09 13.83
N LEU A 431 -18.63 -17.74 13.11
CA LEU A 431 -17.27 -18.03 13.60
C LEU A 431 -16.95 -17.24 14.88
N ARG A 432 -17.28 -15.95 14.91
CA ARG A 432 -17.08 -15.09 16.09
C ARG A 432 -17.78 -15.64 17.34
N ALA A 433 -19.01 -16.13 17.19
CA ALA A 433 -19.77 -16.73 18.29
C ALA A 433 -19.13 -18.00 18.87
N ARG A 434 -18.30 -18.70 18.08
CA ARG A 434 -17.64 -19.94 18.49
C ARG A 434 -16.25 -19.72 19.09
N LEU A 435 -15.62 -18.56 18.93
CA LEU A 435 -14.22 -18.30 19.33
C LEU A 435 -13.89 -18.78 20.75
N ALA A 436 -14.74 -18.46 21.74
CA ALA A 436 -14.52 -18.82 23.14
C ALA A 436 -14.55 -20.34 23.41
N THR A 437 -15.11 -21.13 22.49
CA THR A 437 -15.23 -22.60 22.60
C THR A 437 -14.18 -23.35 21.78
N LEU A 438 -13.39 -22.66 20.94
CA LEU A 438 -12.37 -23.30 20.11
C LEU A 438 -11.12 -23.77 20.89
N PRO A 439 -10.59 -23.04 21.90
CA PRO A 439 -9.40 -23.48 22.62
C PRO A 439 -9.54 -24.90 23.19
N GLY A 440 -8.54 -25.75 22.95
CA GLY A 440 -8.51 -27.15 23.35
C GLY A 440 -9.24 -28.11 22.41
N THR A 441 -9.94 -27.63 21.38
CA THR A 441 -10.52 -28.49 20.34
C THR A 441 -9.45 -28.99 19.36
N VAL A 442 -9.72 -30.14 18.73
CA VAL A 442 -8.86 -30.73 17.71
C VAL A 442 -9.59 -30.71 16.37
N ILE A 443 -8.97 -30.10 15.35
CA ILE A 443 -9.52 -30.00 13.99
C ILE A 443 -8.46 -30.54 13.03
N ASN A 444 -8.81 -31.59 12.26
CA ASN A 444 -7.88 -32.30 11.38
C ASN A 444 -6.53 -32.67 12.04
N GLY A 445 -6.56 -33.04 13.32
CA GLY A 445 -5.36 -33.43 14.08
C GLY A 445 -4.58 -32.26 14.70
N LEU A 446 -4.94 -31.01 14.42
CA LEU A 446 -4.30 -29.83 15.00
C LEU A 446 -5.11 -29.34 16.21
N THR A 447 -4.41 -29.02 17.31
CA THR A 447 -5.04 -28.51 18.53
C THR A 447 -5.07 -26.99 18.50
N VAL A 448 -6.26 -26.41 18.68
CA VAL A 448 -6.42 -24.96 18.81
C VAL A 448 -5.91 -24.53 20.18
N GLU A 449 -4.90 -23.66 20.20
CA GLU A 449 -4.34 -23.07 21.41
C GLU A 449 -5.20 -21.90 21.90
N ARG A 450 -5.55 -20.99 20.98
CA ARG A 450 -6.27 -19.76 21.27
C ARG A 450 -7.05 -19.30 20.06
N ALA A 451 -8.17 -18.63 20.27
CA ALA A 451 -8.90 -17.95 19.21
C ALA A 451 -9.48 -16.63 19.74
N ASP A 452 -9.41 -15.57 18.95
CA ASP A 452 -9.93 -14.25 19.32
C ASP A 452 -10.43 -13.45 18.11
N ASP A 453 -11.07 -12.31 18.40
CA ASP A 453 -11.33 -11.27 17.41
C ASP A 453 -10.40 -10.11 17.72
N PHE A 454 -9.51 -9.80 16.78
CA PHE A 454 -8.41 -8.86 17.00
C PHE A 454 -8.94 -7.47 17.37
N ALA A 455 -8.38 -6.92 18.44
CA ALA A 455 -8.58 -5.55 18.86
C ALA A 455 -7.21 -4.92 19.10
N TYR A 456 -7.11 -3.63 18.80
CA TYR A 456 -5.90 -2.84 18.90
C TYR A 456 -6.18 -1.62 19.74
N THR A 457 -5.29 -1.34 20.70
CA THR A 457 -5.24 -0.06 21.41
C THR A 457 -3.98 0.64 20.94
N ASP A 458 -4.15 1.78 20.29
CA ASP A 458 -3.02 2.55 19.78
C ASP A 458 -2.18 3.08 20.95
N PRO A 459 -0.86 2.80 20.99
CA PRO A 459 -0.02 3.19 22.12
C PRO A 459 0.28 4.69 22.16
N VAL A 460 -0.04 5.44 21.09
CA VAL A 460 0.25 6.87 20.96
C VAL A 460 -0.96 7.70 21.36
N ASP A 461 -2.13 7.42 20.76
CA ASP A 461 -3.35 8.21 20.99
C ASP A 461 -4.39 7.53 21.92
N GLY A 462 -4.18 6.26 22.26
CA GLY A 462 -5.08 5.49 23.14
C GLY A 462 -6.40 5.07 22.52
N SER A 463 -6.60 5.32 21.21
CA SER A 463 -7.80 4.89 20.49
C SER A 463 -7.90 3.37 20.43
N VAL A 464 -9.13 2.86 20.46
CA VAL A 464 -9.40 1.42 20.46
C VAL A 464 -10.19 1.03 19.22
N THR A 465 -9.58 0.20 18.38
CA THR A 465 -10.24 -0.41 17.22
C THR A 465 -10.50 -1.88 17.50
N THR A 466 -11.76 -2.32 17.34
CA THR A 466 -12.17 -3.71 17.60
C THR A 466 -12.65 -4.38 16.31
N LYS A 467 -12.85 -5.71 16.36
CA LYS A 467 -13.38 -6.50 15.24
C LYS A 467 -12.53 -6.47 13.97
N GLN A 468 -11.21 -6.46 14.12
CA GLN A 468 -10.26 -6.26 13.02
C GLN A 468 -9.89 -7.56 12.29
N GLY A 469 -10.32 -8.71 12.81
CA GLY A 469 -10.19 -10.01 12.15
C GLY A 469 -10.21 -11.15 13.15
N LEU A 470 -10.81 -12.26 12.75
CA LEU A 470 -10.92 -13.47 13.59
C LEU A 470 -9.63 -14.27 13.44
N ARG A 471 -9.00 -14.63 14.55
CA ARG A 471 -7.71 -15.36 14.55
C ARG A 471 -7.86 -16.68 15.29
N VAL A 472 -7.24 -17.72 14.74
CA VAL A 472 -7.17 -19.05 15.34
C VAL A 472 -5.71 -19.47 15.34
N PHE A 473 -5.18 -19.75 16.53
CA PHE A 473 -3.80 -20.14 16.76
C PHE A 473 -3.75 -21.61 17.17
N PHE A 474 -2.74 -22.33 16.68
CA PHE A 474 -2.54 -23.76 16.96
C PHE A 474 -1.26 -23.96 17.76
N THR A 475 -1.26 -25.00 18.61
CA THR A 475 -0.17 -25.27 19.57
C THR A 475 1.20 -25.51 18.94
N GLU A 476 1.24 -25.82 17.65
CA GLU A 476 2.47 -26.02 16.87
C GLU A 476 3.02 -24.72 16.24
N GLY A 477 2.43 -23.55 16.55
CA GLY A 477 2.87 -22.25 16.04
C GLY A 477 2.22 -21.81 14.73
N SER A 478 1.25 -22.56 14.23
CA SER A 478 0.44 -22.21 13.05
C SER A 478 -0.69 -21.24 13.40
N ARG A 479 -1.18 -20.47 12.43
CA ARG A 479 -2.38 -19.64 12.60
C ARG A 479 -3.20 -19.50 11.33
N ILE A 480 -4.50 -19.25 11.52
CA ILE A 480 -5.45 -18.89 10.47
C ILE A 480 -6.13 -17.59 10.86
N VAL A 481 -6.23 -16.65 9.93
CA VAL A 481 -6.91 -15.37 10.11
C VAL A 481 -8.02 -15.21 9.07
N TYR A 482 -9.17 -14.69 9.47
CA TYR A 482 -10.29 -14.35 8.59
C TYR A 482 -10.60 -12.87 8.68
N ARG A 483 -10.69 -12.21 7.52
CA ARG A 483 -11.09 -10.80 7.42
C ARG A 483 -12.09 -10.61 6.30
N LEU A 484 -13.06 -9.74 6.52
CA LEU A 484 -13.96 -9.26 5.48
C LEU A 484 -13.46 -7.89 5.03
N SER A 485 -13.16 -7.74 3.74
CA SER A 485 -12.76 -6.45 3.15
C SER A 485 -13.96 -5.74 2.55
N GLY A 486 -14.04 -4.43 2.77
CA GLY A 486 -14.99 -3.51 2.14
C GLY A 486 -14.40 -2.66 1.03
N THR A 487 -13.19 -2.99 0.53
CA THR A 487 -12.49 -2.19 -0.50
C THR A 487 -12.97 -2.46 -1.93
N GLY A 488 -13.81 -3.48 -2.14
CA GLY A 488 -14.36 -3.81 -3.46
C GLY A 488 -15.45 -2.83 -3.90
N THR A 489 -15.53 -2.58 -5.20
CA THR A 489 -16.66 -1.83 -5.80
C THR A 489 -17.90 -2.70 -6.05
N ALA A 490 -17.77 -4.02 -5.95
CA ALA A 490 -18.82 -5.01 -6.20
C ALA A 490 -18.76 -6.14 -5.14
N GLY A 491 -19.77 -6.22 -4.27
CA GLY A 491 -19.87 -7.28 -3.24
C GLY A 491 -18.86 -7.16 -2.09
N ALA A 492 -18.73 -8.23 -1.30
CA ALA A 492 -17.74 -8.34 -0.23
C ALA A 492 -16.59 -9.27 -0.66
N THR A 493 -15.43 -9.13 -0.02
CA THR A 493 -14.29 -10.03 -0.22
C THR A 493 -13.90 -10.68 1.11
N LEU A 494 -14.03 -11.99 1.22
CA LEU A 494 -13.51 -12.74 2.37
C LEU A 494 -12.03 -13.10 2.09
N ARG A 495 -11.14 -12.61 2.94
CA ARG A 495 -9.70 -12.91 2.90
C ARG A 495 -9.34 -13.87 4.03
N VAL A 496 -8.67 -14.94 3.67
CA VAL A 496 -8.24 -15.99 4.60
C VAL A 496 -6.72 -16.13 4.52
N TYR A 497 -6.04 -15.92 5.64
CA TYR A 497 -4.59 -15.94 5.73
C TYR A 497 -4.17 -17.16 6.53
N ILE A 498 -3.26 -17.97 5.97
CA ILE A 498 -2.85 -19.24 6.56
C ILE A 498 -1.34 -19.21 6.74
N GLU A 499 -0.88 -19.54 7.95
CA GLU A 499 0.54 -19.53 8.29
C GLU A 499 0.96 -20.76 9.11
N ARG A 500 2.14 -21.28 8.81
CA ARG A 500 2.83 -22.33 9.58
C ARG A 500 4.30 -21.97 9.81
N PHE A 501 4.73 -22.01 11.06
CA PHE A 501 6.13 -21.82 11.41
C PHE A 501 6.90 -23.15 11.41
N VAL A 502 8.08 -23.17 10.79
CA VAL A 502 8.95 -24.34 10.67
C VAL A 502 10.39 -23.94 10.96
N THR A 503 11.08 -24.72 11.80
CA THR A 503 12.50 -24.53 12.14
C THR A 503 13.40 -25.67 11.68
N ASP A 504 12.83 -26.82 11.30
CA ASP A 504 13.58 -27.97 10.81
C ASP A 504 14.26 -27.61 9.47
N PRO A 505 15.60 -27.59 9.40
CA PRO A 505 16.34 -27.23 8.19
C PRO A 505 15.96 -28.05 6.96
N ALA A 506 15.59 -29.33 7.15
CA ALA A 506 15.20 -30.21 6.04
C ALA A 506 13.83 -29.84 5.45
N ARG A 507 13.08 -28.97 6.11
CA ARG A 507 11.71 -28.59 5.76
C ARG A 507 11.56 -27.09 5.47
N LEU A 508 12.65 -26.34 5.37
CA LEU A 508 12.59 -24.89 5.12
C LEU A 508 12.36 -24.53 3.65
N ASP A 509 12.62 -25.43 2.70
CA ASP A 509 12.49 -25.15 1.26
C ASP A 509 11.52 -26.09 0.55
N LEU A 510 10.42 -26.44 1.22
CA LEU A 510 9.32 -27.22 0.64
C LEU A 510 8.35 -26.31 -0.11
N ASP A 511 7.47 -26.92 -0.91
CA ASP A 511 6.35 -26.23 -1.53
C ASP A 511 5.39 -25.68 -0.47
N THR A 512 4.97 -24.43 -0.65
CA THR A 512 4.14 -23.72 0.32
C THR A 512 2.73 -24.29 0.40
N GLN A 513 2.09 -24.61 -0.73
CA GLN A 513 0.71 -25.10 -0.74
C GLN A 513 0.62 -26.50 -0.16
N ASP A 514 1.58 -27.38 -0.49
CA ASP A 514 1.68 -28.71 0.09
C ASP A 514 1.92 -28.65 1.61
N THR A 515 2.79 -27.75 2.06
CA THR A 515 3.12 -27.59 3.49
C THR A 515 1.95 -27.03 4.31
N LEU A 516 1.03 -26.30 3.66
CA LEU A 516 -0.14 -25.68 4.29
C LEU A 516 -1.45 -26.44 4.03
N ALA A 517 -1.44 -27.56 3.30
CA ALA A 517 -2.64 -28.23 2.80
C ALA A 517 -3.67 -28.59 3.90
N ASP A 518 -3.20 -29.08 5.05
CA ASP A 518 -4.06 -29.41 6.19
C ASP A 518 -4.69 -28.17 6.83
N LEU A 519 -3.92 -27.09 6.99
CA LEU A 519 -4.41 -25.81 7.48
C LEU A 519 -5.37 -25.14 6.49
N ILE A 520 -5.12 -25.22 5.18
CA ILE A 520 -6.03 -24.73 4.13
C ILE A 520 -7.38 -25.47 4.22
N ALA A 521 -7.36 -26.79 4.44
CA ALA A 521 -8.58 -27.57 4.64
C ALA A 521 -9.34 -27.12 5.91
N ILE A 522 -8.63 -26.92 7.03
CA ILE A 522 -9.23 -26.36 8.26
C ILE A 522 -9.81 -24.98 8.00
N ALA A 523 -9.10 -24.14 7.26
CA ALA A 523 -9.48 -22.77 6.96
C ALA A 523 -10.82 -22.69 6.20
N ARG A 524 -11.10 -23.68 5.36
CA ARG A 524 -12.38 -23.79 4.64
C ARG A 524 -13.51 -24.35 5.51
N ILE A 525 -13.22 -25.42 6.26
CA ILE A 525 -14.22 -26.18 7.02
C ILE A 525 -14.70 -25.40 8.24
N LEU A 526 -13.78 -24.75 8.97
CA LEU A 526 -14.09 -24.12 10.25
C LEU A 526 -15.23 -23.08 10.14
N PRO A 527 -15.21 -22.12 9.20
CA PRO A 527 -16.32 -21.18 9.00
C PRO A 527 -17.38 -21.67 8.01
N ASP A 528 -17.23 -22.86 7.41
CA ASP A 528 -18.09 -23.37 6.33
C ASP A 528 -18.13 -22.43 5.11
N ILE A 529 -16.97 -22.10 4.54
CA ILE A 529 -16.87 -21.15 3.41
C ILE A 529 -17.75 -21.60 2.25
N GLU A 530 -17.63 -22.87 1.86
CA GLU A 530 -18.32 -23.43 0.70
C GLU A 530 -19.84 -23.47 0.90
N GLY A 531 -20.31 -23.96 2.05
CA GLY A 531 -21.74 -24.02 2.36
C GLY A 531 -22.39 -22.64 2.47
N ARG A 532 -21.65 -21.63 2.91
CA ARG A 532 -22.16 -20.25 3.09
C ARG A 532 -22.09 -19.41 1.83
N THR A 533 -20.99 -19.50 1.09
CA THR A 533 -20.70 -18.60 -0.03
C THR A 533 -20.90 -19.25 -1.39
N GLY A 534 -21.05 -20.57 -1.44
CA GLY A 534 -21.08 -21.35 -2.68
C GLY A 534 -19.72 -21.47 -3.37
N ARG A 535 -18.64 -20.93 -2.78
CA ARG A 535 -17.28 -20.98 -3.34
C ARG A 535 -16.51 -22.18 -2.79
N SER A 536 -16.20 -23.14 -3.65
CA SER A 536 -15.33 -24.27 -3.32
C SER A 536 -13.84 -23.92 -3.42
N GLU A 537 -13.48 -22.85 -4.11
CA GLU A 537 -12.10 -22.43 -4.35
C GLU A 537 -11.98 -20.90 -4.21
N PRO A 538 -10.82 -20.38 -3.77
CA PRO A 538 -10.58 -18.94 -3.78
C PRO A 538 -10.49 -18.40 -5.20
N THR A 539 -10.85 -17.13 -5.38
CA THR A 539 -10.67 -16.42 -6.66
C THR A 539 -9.18 -16.15 -6.91
N VAL A 540 -8.43 -15.78 -5.86
CA VAL A 540 -7.01 -15.44 -5.93
C VAL A 540 -6.26 -16.13 -4.78
N ILE A 541 -5.07 -16.64 -5.09
CA ILE A 541 -4.10 -17.18 -4.14
C ILE A 541 -2.83 -16.33 -4.24
N THR A 542 -2.30 -15.87 -3.10
CA THR A 542 -1.07 -15.05 -3.01
C THR A 542 -0.07 -15.69 -2.05
#